data_AF-A0A7V4WAN6-F1
#
_entry.id   AF-A0A7V4WAN6-F1
#
_cell.length_a   1.000
_cell.length_b   1.000
_cell.length_c   1.000
_cell.angle_alpha   90.00
_cell.angle_beta   90.00
_cell.angle_gamma   90.00
#
_symmetry.space_group_name_H-M   'P 1'
#
loop_
_entity.id
_entity.type
_entity.pdbx_description
1 polymer ?
#
loop_
_entity_poly.entity_id
_entity_poly.type
_entity_poly.pdbx_seq_one_letter_code
_entity_poly.pdbx_strand_id
1 'polypeptide(L)'
;MHNCLYCLSANNSFSSVEHIYPESMGNKDAILERGVVCDKCNNGVLSELDNELINFMPIALARSLNSIPNKEGKYPAVKLANVHLKTKRPRYVIMDFMSKSRKDFIPQEKGFKFTAHGNKMDNDRTKILARSLCKIGLGMLHFTHGAVVSLNSRYDKIRRFIVGEENLSGSYLIRKSGIIEKIREVETFHWFFEKSTLFICTIYGIRIAFDLEMNINLRAYHNENDCIYYEFN
;
A
#
# COMPACT_ATOMS: atom_id res chain seq x y z
N MET A 1 8.20 22.21 -19.88
CA MET A 1 7.19 22.36 -18.80
C MET A 1 6.98 20.99 -18.19
N HIS A 2 7.11 20.85 -16.88
CA HIS A 2 6.86 19.58 -16.19
C HIS A 2 5.41 19.55 -15.73
N ASN A 3 4.65 18.54 -16.15
CA ASN A 3 3.32 18.29 -15.61
C ASN A 3 3.46 17.30 -14.46
N CYS A 4 2.84 17.60 -13.32
CA CYS A 4 2.80 16.66 -12.20
C CYS A 4 2.15 15.34 -12.62
N LEU A 5 2.79 14.21 -12.29
CA LEU A 5 2.28 12.87 -12.59
C LEU A 5 0.83 12.65 -12.13
N TYR A 6 0.46 13.25 -10.99
CA TYR A 6 -0.82 13.01 -10.32
C TYR A 6 -1.89 14.08 -10.59
N CYS A 7 -1.55 15.37 -10.58
CA CYS A 7 -2.54 16.44 -10.81
C CYS A 7 -2.42 17.14 -12.17
N LEU A 8 -1.46 16.75 -13.01
CA LEU A 8 -1.14 17.31 -14.32
C LEU A 8 -0.80 18.82 -14.35
N SER A 9 -0.90 19.52 -13.22
CA SER A 9 -0.57 20.94 -13.13
C SER A 9 0.93 21.18 -13.31
N ALA A 10 1.27 22.18 -14.12
CA ALA A 10 2.62 22.70 -14.31
C ALA A 10 2.94 23.91 -13.42
N ASN A 11 1.96 24.43 -12.68
CA ASN A 11 2.06 25.71 -11.96
C ASN A 11 2.51 25.56 -10.50
N ASN A 12 2.73 24.33 -10.04
CA ASN A 12 3.21 24.07 -8.68
C ASN A 12 4.74 24.07 -8.61
N SER A 13 5.30 24.11 -7.41
CA SER A 13 6.73 23.85 -7.20
C SER A 13 7.04 22.35 -7.26
N PHE A 14 8.25 22.00 -7.68
CA PHE A 14 8.71 20.62 -7.91
C PHE A 14 10.09 20.39 -7.27
N SER A 15 10.24 20.79 -6.01
CA SER A 15 11.53 20.73 -5.30
C SER A 15 11.74 19.42 -4.53
N SER A 16 10.65 18.75 -4.17
CA SER A 16 10.65 17.54 -3.36
C SER A 16 10.94 16.28 -4.18
N VAL A 17 11.50 15.29 -3.51
CA VAL A 17 11.65 13.93 -4.02
C VAL A 17 10.42 13.13 -3.58
N GLU A 18 9.80 12.37 -4.49
CA GLU A 18 8.65 11.51 -4.17
C GLU A 18 9.11 10.05 -4.05
N HIS A 19 8.68 9.38 -2.98
CA HIS A 19 8.85 7.93 -2.83
C HIS A 19 7.59 7.23 -3.34
N ILE A 20 7.71 6.29 -4.28
CA ILE A 20 6.54 5.63 -4.88
C ILE A 20 5.68 4.93 -3.83
N TYR A 21 6.33 4.28 -2.87
CA TYR A 21 5.74 3.81 -1.62
C TYR A 21 6.50 4.42 -0.43
N PRO A 22 5.88 4.53 0.76
CA PRO A 22 6.45 5.32 1.85
C PRO A 22 7.85 4.88 2.28
N GLU A 23 8.75 5.83 2.55
CA GLU A 23 10.09 5.58 3.11
C GLU A 23 10.03 4.78 4.42
N SER A 24 9.00 5.02 5.24
CA SER A 24 8.79 4.29 6.50
C SER A 24 8.49 2.79 6.31
N MET A 25 8.23 2.34 5.09
CA MET A 25 8.17 0.93 4.71
C MET A 25 9.53 0.35 4.32
N GLY A 26 10.61 1.11 4.53
CA GLY A 26 11.96 0.72 4.13
C GLY A 26 12.28 1.02 2.67
N ASN A 27 11.45 1.83 1.97
CA ASN A 27 11.75 2.29 0.61
C ASN A 27 13.01 3.16 0.62
N LYS A 28 14.01 2.78 -0.17
CA LYS A 28 15.22 3.59 -0.40
C LYS A 28 15.49 3.85 -1.86
N ASP A 29 14.88 3.08 -2.76
CA ASP A 29 15.34 2.96 -4.14
C ASP A 29 14.22 3.28 -5.15
N ALA A 30 12.95 3.06 -4.78
CA ALA A 30 11.81 3.34 -5.65
C ALA A 30 11.37 4.81 -5.49
N ILE A 31 12.17 5.68 -6.09
CA ILE A 31 12.09 7.13 -5.97
C ILE A 31 11.79 7.75 -7.35
N LEU A 32 10.87 8.70 -7.41
CA LEU A 32 10.66 9.56 -8.57
C LEU A 32 11.52 10.82 -8.45
N GLU A 33 12.22 11.15 -9.54
CA GLU A 33 13.11 12.31 -9.58
C GLU A 33 12.35 13.64 -9.36
N ARG A 34 13.09 14.66 -8.91
CA ARG A 34 12.57 16.03 -8.82
C ARG A 34 12.04 16.47 -10.18
N GLY A 35 10.88 17.13 -10.20
CA GLY A 35 10.20 17.51 -11.44
C GLY A 35 9.08 16.56 -11.86
N VAL A 36 9.01 15.33 -11.33
CA VAL A 36 7.93 14.38 -11.69
C VAL A 36 6.64 14.66 -10.92
N VAL A 37 6.77 14.95 -9.62
CA VAL A 37 5.64 15.16 -8.71
C VAL A 37 5.78 16.54 -8.07
N CYS A 38 4.68 17.30 -8.05
CA CYS A 38 4.70 18.61 -7.43
C CYS A 38 4.64 18.52 -5.91
N ASP A 39 5.18 19.54 -5.25
CA ASP A 39 5.26 19.63 -3.79
C ASP A 39 3.87 19.62 -3.13
N LYS A 40 2.84 20.15 -3.82
CA LYS A 40 1.44 20.13 -3.36
C LYS A 40 0.88 18.71 -3.27
N CYS A 41 1.15 17.86 -4.26
CA CYS A 41 0.69 16.47 -4.24
C CYS A 41 1.49 15.65 -3.22
N ASN A 42 2.82 15.71 -3.31
CA ASN A 42 3.74 14.96 -2.43
C ASN A 42 3.46 15.25 -0.94
N ASN A 43 3.47 16.54 -0.55
CA ASN A 43 3.27 16.93 0.85
C ASN A 43 1.79 17.02 1.28
N GLY A 44 0.85 16.75 0.38
CA GLY A 44 -0.58 16.79 0.64
C GLY A 44 -1.19 15.40 0.55
N VAL A 45 -2.06 15.20 -0.42
CA VAL A 45 -2.87 13.98 -0.58
C VAL A 45 -2.03 12.70 -0.66
N LEU A 46 -0.84 12.72 -1.27
CA LEU A 46 -0.03 11.50 -1.38
C LEU A 46 0.53 11.05 -0.03
N SER A 47 0.94 12.00 0.82
CA SER A 47 1.36 11.74 2.21
C SER A 47 0.23 11.15 3.06
N GLU A 48 -1.02 11.58 2.86
CA GLU A 48 -2.20 11.00 3.51
C GLU A 48 -2.42 9.54 3.07
N LEU A 49 -2.36 9.27 1.76
CA LEU A 49 -2.49 7.92 1.21
C LEU A 49 -1.38 6.98 1.69
N ASP A 50 -0.16 7.50 1.83
CA ASP A 50 0.99 6.78 2.37
C ASP A 50 0.75 6.38 3.84
N ASN A 51 0.25 7.30 4.67
CA ASN A 51 -0.10 7.03 6.06
C ASN A 51 -1.18 5.95 6.20
N GLU A 52 -2.16 5.93 5.31
CA GLU A 52 -3.23 4.92 5.32
C GLU A 52 -2.70 3.52 4.99
N LEU A 53 -1.80 3.40 4.02
CA LEU A 53 -1.13 2.13 3.72
C LEU A 53 -0.25 1.65 4.89
N ILE A 54 0.50 2.55 5.52
CA ILE A 54 1.35 2.27 6.70
C ILE A 54 0.53 1.73 7.87
N ASN A 55 -0.72 2.19 8.02
CA ASN A 55 -1.64 1.83 9.10
C ASN A 55 -2.59 0.69 8.72
N PHE A 56 -2.55 0.20 7.48
CA PHE A 56 -3.27 -0.99 7.09
C PHE A 56 -2.71 -2.21 7.84
N MET A 57 -3.58 -2.94 8.56
CA MET A 57 -3.16 -3.92 9.59
C MET A 57 -2.12 -4.93 9.09
N PRO A 58 -2.28 -5.58 7.92
CA PRO A 58 -1.28 -6.52 7.41
C PRO A 58 0.10 -5.88 7.23
N ILE A 59 0.15 -4.66 6.69
CA ILE A 59 1.40 -3.90 6.47
C ILE A 59 2.01 -3.46 7.80
N ALA A 60 1.21 -2.91 8.71
CA ALA A 60 1.67 -2.47 10.02
C ALA A 60 2.25 -3.64 10.84
N LEU A 61 1.57 -4.79 10.81
CA LEU A 61 2.01 -6.02 11.48
C LEU A 61 3.33 -6.53 10.88
N ALA A 62 3.40 -6.68 9.55
CA ALA A 62 4.60 -7.13 8.86
C ALA A 62 5.80 -6.21 9.12
N ARG A 63 5.60 -4.88 9.05
CA ARG A 63 6.63 -3.88 9.36
C ARG A 63 7.18 -4.04 10.78
N SER A 64 6.31 -4.33 11.74
CA SER A 64 6.70 -4.55 13.15
C SER A 64 7.45 -5.85 13.36
N LEU A 65 6.96 -6.95 12.78
CA LEU A 65 7.62 -8.25 12.86
C LEU A 65 9.01 -8.23 12.22
N ASN A 66 9.18 -7.45 11.14
CA ASN A 66 10.47 -7.25 10.46
C ASN A 66 11.39 -6.21 11.13
N SER A 67 10.94 -5.55 12.21
CA SER A 67 11.71 -4.50 12.90
C SER A 67 12.20 -3.39 11.95
N ILE A 68 11.36 -2.94 11.02
CA ILE A 68 11.74 -1.90 10.05
C ILE A 68 11.57 -0.53 10.70
N PRO A 69 12.65 0.24 10.93
CA PRO A 69 12.54 1.56 11.55
C PRO A 69 11.96 2.58 10.56
N ASN A 70 11.38 3.65 11.09
CA ASN A 70 11.02 4.82 10.30
C ASN A 70 12.25 5.67 9.92
N LYS A 71 12.04 6.78 9.21
CA LYS A 71 13.08 7.74 8.83
C LYS A 71 13.90 8.31 9.99
N GLU A 72 13.34 8.34 11.21
CA GLU A 72 14.01 8.79 12.43
C GLU A 72 14.75 7.66 13.17
N GLY A 73 14.80 6.45 12.60
CA GLY A 73 15.38 5.28 13.25
C GLY A 73 14.51 4.66 14.35
N LYS A 74 13.29 5.16 14.57
CA LYS A 74 12.37 4.65 15.59
C LYS A 74 11.64 3.41 15.07
N TYR A 75 11.59 2.37 15.88
CA TYR A 75 10.85 1.17 15.54
C TYR A 75 9.34 1.33 15.70
N PRO A 76 8.53 0.65 14.84
CA PRO A 76 7.09 0.74 14.89
C PRO A 76 6.53 0.13 16.18
N ALA A 77 5.45 0.74 16.64
CA ALA A 77 4.52 0.16 17.60
C ALA A 77 3.14 0.10 16.93
N VAL A 78 2.47 -1.05 17.05
CA VAL A 78 1.14 -1.26 16.45
C VAL A 78 0.18 -1.61 17.56
N LYS A 79 -0.94 -0.89 17.60
CA LYS A 79 -2.05 -1.18 18.50
C LYS A 79 -3.19 -1.76 17.69
N LEU A 80 -3.44 -3.05 17.86
CA LEU A 80 -4.60 -3.75 17.31
C LEU A 80 -5.62 -3.99 18.43
N ALA A 81 -6.84 -4.38 18.08
CA ALA A 81 -7.92 -4.49 19.05
C ALA A 81 -7.63 -5.47 20.19
N ASN A 82 -6.86 -6.53 19.92
CA ASN A 82 -6.54 -7.58 20.89
C ASN A 82 -5.04 -7.78 21.15
N VAL A 83 -4.16 -7.08 20.43
CA VAL A 83 -2.70 -7.21 20.58
C VAL A 83 -1.98 -5.88 20.37
N HIS A 84 -1.05 -5.56 21.26
CA HIS A 84 -0.10 -4.47 21.06
C HIS A 84 1.27 -5.05 20.74
N LEU A 85 1.85 -4.62 19.62
CA LEU A 85 3.20 -4.98 19.22
C LEU A 85 4.13 -3.79 19.43
N LYS A 86 5.26 -4.03 20.08
CA LYS A 86 6.33 -3.03 20.24
C LYS A 86 7.68 -3.65 19.94
N THR A 87 8.32 -3.15 18.91
CA THR A 87 9.70 -3.51 18.60
C THR A 87 10.65 -2.66 19.44
N LYS A 88 11.52 -3.28 20.25
CA LYS A 88 12.51 -2.55 21.07
C LYS A 88 13.85 -2.38 20.37
N ARG A 89 14.25 -3.40 19.62
CA ARG A 89 15.52 -3.48 18.88
C ARG A 89 15.39 -4.56 17.79
N PRO A 90 16.32 -4.67 16.83
CA PRO A 90 16.23 -5.68 15.78
C PRO A 90 16.02 -7.08 16.34
N ARG A 91 15.01 -7.79 15.84
CA ARG A 91 14.65 -9.16 16.26
C ARG A 91 14.13 -9.27 17.71
N TYR A 92 13.73 -8.16 18.32
CA TYR A 92 13.12 -8.16 19.66
C TYR A 92 11.79 -7.41 19.63
N VAL A 93 10.71 -8.19 19.46
CA VAL A 93 9.33 -7.71 19.41
C VAL A 93 8.61 -8.19 20.67
N ILE A 94 8.02 -7.25 21.40
CA ILE A 94 7.13 -7.53 22.53
C ILE A 94 5.70 -7.55 21.99
N MET A 95 4.94 -8.59 22.35
CA MET A 95 3.53 -8.71 22.03
C MET A 95 2.73 -8.78 23.34
N ASP A 96 1.94 -7.74 23.60
CA ASP A 96 1.05 -7.67 24.74
C ASP A 96 -0.37 -8.04 24.27
N PHE A 97 -0.83 -9.23 24.65
CA PHE A 97 -2.19 -9.68 24.34
C PHE A 97 -3.18 -9.08 25.35
N MET A 98 -4.14 -8.31 24.84
CA MET A 98 -5.11 -7.59 25.67
C MET A 98 -6.25 -8.50 26.15
N SER A 99 -6.50 -9.61 25.45
CA SER A 99 -7.50 -10.60 25.84
C SER A 99 -6.88 -11.70 26.71
N LYS A 100 -7.60 -12.17 27.72
CA LYS A 100 -7.23 -13.35 28.51
C LYS A 100 -7.56 -14.67 27.78
N SER A 101 -8.07 -14.61 26.54
CA SER A 101 -8.51 -15.77 25.80
C SER A 101 -7.31 -16.55 25.25
N ARG A 102 -7.20 -17.83 25.62
CA ARG A 102 -6.19 -18.76 25.04
C ARG A 102 -6.38 -19.00 23.52
N LYS A 103 -7.45 -18.49 22.90
CA LYS A 103 -7.66 -18.61 21.45
C LYS A 103 -6.80 -17.64 20.63
N ASP A 104 -6.40 -16.53 21.24
CA ASP A 104 -5.65 -15.48 20.54
C ASP A 104 -4.14 -15.75 20.53
N PHE A 105 -3.66 -16.63 21.41
CA PHE A 105 -2.27 -17.07 21.47
C PHE A 105 -2.20 -18.55 21.83
N ILE A 106 -1.68 -19.35 20.92
CA ILE A 106 -1.58 -20.80 21.03
C ILE A 106 -0.10 -21.17 20.86
N PRO A 107 0.61 -21.51 21.96
CA PRO A 107 1.95 -22.07 21.87
C PRO A 107 1.98 -23.29 20.97
N GLN A 108 3.06 -23.46 20.22
CA GLN A 108 3.32 -24.63 19.38
C GLN A 108 4.68 -25.21 19.78
N GLU A 109 4.96 -26.46 19.39
CA GLU A 109 6.29 -27.05 19.58
C GLU A 109 7.39 -26.18 18.94
N LYS A 110 7.09 -25.59 17.78
CA LYS A 110 7.95 -24.63 17.08
C LYS A 110 7.23 -23.27 16.97
N GLY A 111 7.41 -22.44 17.99
CA GLY A 111 6.92 -21.06 18.01
C GLY A 111 5.50 -20.96 18.55
N PHE A 112 4.66 -20.16 17.90
CA PHE A 112 3.29 -19.89 18.35
C PHE A 112 2.40 -19.50 17.18
N LYS A 113 1.10 -19.74 17.34
CA LYS A 113 0.04 -19.19 16.50
C LYS A 113 -0.65 -18.09 17.28
N PHE A 114 -0.94 -16.96 16.63
CA PHE A 114 -1.75 -15.92 17.23
C PHE A 114 -2.76 -15.35 16.23
N THR A 115 -3.83 -14.77 16.76
CA THR A 115 -4.86 -14.09 15.97
C THR A 115 -4.85 -12.62 16.33
N ALA A 116 -4.85 -11.75 15.32
CA ALA A 116 -4.87 -10.30 15.51
C ALA A 116 -6.04 -9.66 14.76
N HIS A 117 -6.68 -8.69 15.37
CA HIS A 117 -7.85 -8.01 14.81
C HIS A 117 -7.53 -6.54 14.49
N GLY A 118 -7.52 -6.22 13.19
CA GLY A 118 -7.44 -4.83 12.72
C GLY A 118 -8.80 -4.13 12.74
N ASN A 119 -8.82 -2.82 12.47
CA ASN A 119 -10.09 -2.11 12.33
C ASN A 119 -10.86 -2.64 11.12
N LYS A 120 -12.20 -2.50 11.19
CA LYS A 120 -13.11 -2.85 10.10
C LYS A 120 -12.67 -2.15 8.80
N MET A 121 -12.82 -2.85 7.69
CA MET A 121 -12.71 -2.29 6.36
C MET A 121 -14.12 -1.92 5.91
N ASP A 122 -14.48 -0.65 6.05
CA ASP A 122 -15.69 -0.08 5.46
C ASP A 122 -15.41 0.44 4.05
N ASN A 123 -16.44 0.98 3.39
CA ASN A 123 -16.34 1.47 2.02
C ASN A 123 -15.28 2.58 1.88
N ASP A 124 -15.25 3.52 2.82
CA ASP A 124 -14.37 4.69 2.75
C ASP A 124 -12.91 4.30 2.93
N ARG A 125 -12.62 3.45 3.93
CA ARG A 125 -11.26 2.94 4.14
C ARG A 125 -10.81 2.04 2.99
N THR A 126 -11.72 1.26 2.43
CA THR A 126 -11.45 0.44 1.25
C THR A 126 -11.07 1.31 0.05
N LYS A 127 -11.82 2.39 -0.20
CA LYS A 127 -11.57 3.36 -1.26
C LYS A 127 -10.24 4.10 -1.07
N ILE A 128 -9.95 4.56 0.16
CA ILE A 128 -8.69 5.24 0.47
C ILE A 128 -7.48 4.32 0.26
N LEU A 129 -7.58 3.05 0.67
CA LEU A 129 -6.53 2.08 0.40
C LEU A 129 -6.35 1.85 -1.11
N ALA A 130 -7.45 1.78 -1.88
CA ALA A 130 -7.39 1.67 -3.34
C ALA A 130 -6.68 2.88 -3.97
N ARG A 131 -6.92 4.11 -3.49
CA ARG A 131 -6.19 5.31 -3.94
C ARG A 131 -4.69 5.19 -3.68
N SER A 132 -4.30 4.67 -2.52
CA SER A 132 -2.89 4.41 -2.18
C SER A 132 -2.25 3.35 -3.10
N LEU A 133 -2.99 2.29 -3.44
CA LEU A 133 -2.54 1.28 -4.40
C LEU A 133 -2.38 1.87 -5.81
N CYS A 134 -3.34 2.67 -6.28
CA CYS A 134 -3.23 3.36 -7.56
C CYS A 134 -2.07 4.37 -7.59
N LYS A 135 -1.81 5.06 -6.48
CA LYS A 135 -0.66 5.96 -6.31
C LYS A 135 0.65 5.22 -6.55
N ILE A 136 0.81 4.03 -5.94
CA ILE A 136 1.95 3.14 -6.15
C ILE A 136 1.99 2.65 -7.60
N GLY A 137 0.88 2.15 -8.14
CA GLY A 137 0.82 1.61 -9.50
C GLY A 137 1.21 2.63 -10.56
N LEU A 138 0.64 3.84 -10.51
CA LEU A 138 0.98 4.92 -11.44
C LEU A 138 2.42 5.42 -11.26
N GLY A 139 2.91 5.50 -10.02
CA GLY A 139 4.31 5.81 -9.72
C GLY A 139 5.26 4.77 -10.31
N MET A 140 4.96 3.49 -10.16
CA MET A 140 5.75 2.39 -10.74
C MET A 140 5.70 2.38 -12.27
N LEU A 141 4.57 2.72 -12.90
CA LEU A 141 4.51 2.91 -14.35
C LEU A 141 5.48 4.01 -14.81
N HIS A 142 5.51 5.14 -14.11
CA HIS A 142 6.46 6.21 -14.43
C HIS A 142 7.90 5.75 -14.24
N PHE A 143 8.19 5.09 -13.13
CA PHE A 143 9.53 4.60 -12.82
C PHE A 143 10.07 3.61 -13.84
N THR A 144 9.20 2.72 -14.35
CA THR A 144 9.60 1.63 -15.26
C THR A 144 9.48 1.97 -16.75
N HIS A 145 8.52 2.82 -17.14
CA HIS A 145 8.22 3.13 -18.55
C HIS A 145 8.33 4.62 -18.90
N GLY A 146 8.60 5.47 -17.91
CA GLY A 146 8.73 6.91 -18.08
C GLY A 146 7.41 7.63 -18.40
N ALA A 147 7.56 8.93 -18.67
CA ALA A 147 6.45 9.86 -18.86
C ALA A 147 5.54 9.50 -20.06
N VAL A 148 6.08 8.91 -21.13
CA VAL A 148 5.31 8.59 -22.35
C VAL A 148 4.14 7.65 -22.03
N VAL A 149 4.38 6.63 -21.21
CA VAL A 149 3.34 5.70 -20.76
C VAL A 149 2.56 6.30 -19.60
N SER A 150 3.26 6.82 -18.59
CA SER A 150 2.64 7.21 -17.34
C SER A 150 1.86 8.52 -17.40
N LEU A 151 1.95 9.32 -18.49
CA LEU A 151 1.16 10.54 -18.73
C LEU A 151 0.07 10.33 -19.79
N ASN A 152 -0.13 9.09 -20.26
CA ASN A 152 -1.21 8.78 -21.17
C ASN A 152 -2.58 9.15 -20.54
N SER A 153 -3.48 9.67 -21.38
CA SER A 153 -4.81 10.13 -20.96
C SER A 153 -5.72 9.00 -20.47
N ARG A 154 -5.42 7.73 -20.81
CA ARG A 154 -6.12 6.57 -20.24
C ARG A 154 -6.08 6.53 -18.71
N TYR A 155 -5.09 7.16 -18.09
CA TYR A 155 -4.93 7.23 -16.63
C TYR A 155 -5.50 8.51 -15.99
N ASP A 156 -6.15 9.40 -16.75
CA ASP A 156 -6.65 10.68 -16.23
C ASP A 156 -7.72 10.51 -15.14
N LYS A 157 -8.61 9.51 -15.29
CA LYS A 157 -9.60 9.16 -14.25
C LYS A 157 -8.91 8.75 -12.94
N ILE A 158 -7.85 7.97 -13.05
CA ILE A 158 -7.07 7.50 -11.91
C ILE A 158 -6.30 8.62 -11.24
N ARG A 159 -5.74 9.56 -12.02
CA ARG A 159 -5.12 10.77 -11.47
C ARG A 159 -6.10 11.53 -10.59
N ARG A 160 -7.29 11.83 -11.12
CA ARG A 160 -8.36 12.51 -10.37
C ARG A 160 -8.83 11.72 -9.15
N PHE A 161 -8.93 10.39 -9.27
CA PHE A 161 -9.24 9.52 -8.13
C PHE A 161 -8.16 9.55 -7.04
N ILE A 162 -6.88 9.47 -7.41
CA ILE A 162 -5.75 9.56 -6.47
C ILE A 162 -5.78 10.91 -5.76
N VAL A 163 -5.95 12.03 -6.47
CA VAL A 163 -5.96 13.35 -5.85
C VAL A 163 -7.27 13.71 -5.14
N GLY A 164 -8.31 12.87 -5.27
CA GLY A 164 -9.60 13.04 -4.58
C GLY A 164 -10.59 13.96 -5.30
N GLU A 165 -10.37 14.23 -6.59
CA GLU A 165 -11.25 15.05 -7.44
C GLU A 165 -12.38 14.23 -8.09
N GLU A 166 -12.26 12.90 -8.15
CA GLU A 166 -13.26 12.00 -8.72
C GLU A 166 -13.48 10.81 -7.80
N ASN A 167 -14.73 10.38 -7.64
CA ASN A 167 -15.07 9.10 -7.01
C ASN A 167 -15.13 8.02 -8.09
N LEU A 168 -14.50 6.89 -7.82
CA LEU A 168 -14.59 5.69 -8.64
C LEU A 168 -15.12 4.54 -7.80
N SER A 169 -15.87 3.66 -8.45
CA SER A 169 -16.10 2.31 -7.95
C SER A 169 -14.98 1.40 -8.46
N GLY A 170 -14.64 0.39 -7.67
CA GLY A 170 -13.58 -0.55 -8.04
C GLY A 170 -13.41 -1.66 -7.03
N SER A 171 -12.39 -2.49 -7.28
CA SER A 171 -12.07 -3.61 -6.40
C SER A 171 -10.59 -3.94 -6.39
N TYR A 172 -10.15 -4.60 -5.33
CA TYR A 172 -8.82 -5.22 -5.24
C TYR A 172 -8.90 -6.53 -4.45
N LEU A 173 -7.94 -7.41 -4.73
CA LEU A 173 -7.80 -8.71 -4.07
C LEU A 173 -6.55 -8.69 -3.19
N ILE A 174 -6.65 -9.26 -1.98
CA ILE A 174 -5.50 -9.52 -1.11
C ILE A 174 -5.43 -11.01 -0.84
N ARG A 175 -4.25 -11.62 -1.01
CA ARG A 175 -4.07 -13.04 -0.69
C ARG A 175 -4.24 -13.28 0.82
N LYS A 176 -5.04 -14.28 1.21
CA LYS A 176 -5.34 -14.65 2.61
C LYS A 176 -4.13 -15.20 3.36
N SER A 177 -3.22 -15.87 2.65
CA SER A 177 -2.05 -16.52 3.21
C SER A 177 -0.79 -16.09 2.49
N GLY A 178 0.29 -15.97 3.26
CA GLY A 178 1.59 -15.57 2.78
C GLY A 178 2.64 -15.80 3.85
N ILE A 179 3.89 -15.85 3.42
CA ILE A 179 5.04 -15.81 4.32
C ILE A 179 5.42 -14.34 4.43
N ILE A 180 5.53 -13.83 5.66
CA ILE A 180 6.07 -12.49 5.85
C ILE A 180 7.55 -12.54 5.53
N GLU A 181 7.91 -11.92 4.42
CA GLU A 181 9.28 -11.87 3.95
C GLU A 181 10.02 -10.71 4.60
N LYS A 182 11.34 -10.88 4.77
CA LYS A 182 12.22 -9.80 5.25
C LYS A 182 12.61 -8.81 4.15
N ILE A 183 12.13 -9.04 2.94
CA ILE A 183 12.38 -8.18 1.79
C ILE A 183 11.75 -6.81 2.10
N ARG A 184 12.56 -5.76 1.98
CA ARG A 184 12.15 -4.37 2.22
C ARG A 184 11.61 -3.71 0.95
N GLU A 185 11.84 -4.36 -0.18
CA GLU A 185 11.42 -3.90 -1.49
C GLU A 185 9.97 -4.31 -1.73
N VAL A 186 9.22 -3.38 -2.32
CA VAL A 186 7.92 -3.70 -2.90
C VAL A 186 8.17 -4.23 -4.30
N GLU A 187 7.73 -5.46 -4.55
CA GLU A 187 7.78 -6.03 -5.89
C GLU A 187 6.49 -5.69 -6.62
N THR A 188 6.59 -5.20 -7.86
CA THR A 188 5.41 -4.95 -8.69
C THR A 188 5.53 -5.66 -10.03
N PHE A 189 4.44 -6.30 -10.44
CA PHE A 189 4.25 -6.86 -11.77
C PHE A 189 3.04 -6.20 -12.39
N HIS A 190 3.12 -5.91 -13.69
CA HIS A 190 1.99 -5.36 -14.41
C HIS A 190 1.90 -5.88 -15.83
N TRP A 191 0.67 -5.92 -16.34
CA TRP A 191 0.34 -6.34 -17.69
C TRP A 191 -0.59 -5.33 -18.35
N PHE A 192 -0.23 -4.91 -19.56
CA PHE A 192 -1.06 -4.02 -20.37
C PHE A 192 -2.08 -4.83 -21.16
N PHE A 193 -3.34 -4.45 -20.99
CA PHE A 193 -4.46 -4.87 -21.83
C PHE A 193 -5.01 -3.64 -22.56
N GLU A 194 -5.85 -3.88 -23.57
CA GLU A 194 -6.46 -2.82 -24.38
C GLU A 194 -7.13 -1.75 -23.51
N LYS A 195 -7.85 -2.17 -22.46
CA LYS A 195 -8.65 -1.30 -21.59
C LYS A 195 -8.26 -1.33 -20.11
N SER A 196 -7.18 -2.02 -19.75
CA SER A 196 -6.79 -2.20 -18.35
C SER A 196 -5.27 -2.37 -18.22
N THR A 197 -4.75 -2.02 -17.07
CA THR A 197 -3.38 -2.32 -16.64
C THR A 197 -3.48 -3.06 -15.32
N LEU A 198 -3.39 -4.39 -15.38
CA LEU A 198 -3.45 -5.23 -14.18
C LEU A 198 -2.15 -5.08 -13.41
N PHE A 199 -2.24 -4.80 -12.12
CA PHE A 199 -1.12 -4.72 -11.19
C PHE A 199 -1.19 -5.84 -10.15
N ILE A 200 -0.03 -6.42 -9.84
CA ILE A 200 0.21 -7.21 -8.64
C ILE A 200 1.34 -6.54 -7.87
N CYS A 201 1.06 -6.17 -6.64
CA CYS A 201 2.00 -5.57 -5.70
C CYS A 201 2.24 -6.53 -4.54
N THR A 202 3.50 -6.88 -4.27
CA THR A 202 3.91 -7.69 -3.12
C THR A 202 4.62 -6.81 -2.11
N ILE A 203 4.03 -6.66 -0.93
CA ILE A 203 4.57 -5.84 0.16
C ILE A 203 4.80 -6.75 1.37
N TYR A 204 6.07 -7.02 1.74
CA TYR A 204 6.43 -7.96 2.81
C TYR A 204 5.81 -9.37 2.62
N GLY A 205 5.70 -9.84 1.39
CA GLY A 205 5.02 -11.11 1.05
C GLY A 205 3.49 -11.03 0.99
N ILE A 206 2.88 -9.88 1.27
CA ILE A 206 1.44 -9.65 1.12
C ILE A 206 1.17 -9.26 -0.33
N ARG A 207 0.50 -10.14 -1.07
CA ARG A 207 0.16 -9.92 -2.48
C ARG A 207 -1.20 -9.25 -2.62
N ILE A 208 -1.22 -8.15 -3.36
CA ILE A 208 -2.39 -7.34 -3.65
C ILE A 208 -2.52 -7.21 -5.16
N ALA A 209 -3.68 -7.57 -5.71
CA ALA A 209 -3.98 -7.42 -7.13
C ALA A 209 -5.07 -6.37 -7.33
N PHE A 210 -4.88 -5.48 -8.31
CA PHE A 210 -5.83 -4.42 -8.66
C PHE A 210 -5.69 -4.06 -10.14
N ASP A 211 -6.77 -3.58 -10.76
CA ASP A 211 -6.70 -2.95 -12.07
C ASP A 211 -6.46 -1.45 -11.88
N LEU A 212 -5.40 -0.91 -12.48
CA LEU A 212 -5.07 0.49 -12.29
C LEU A 212 -6.23 1.37 -12.75
N GLU A 213 -6.80 1.12 -13.93
CA GLU A 213 -7.93 1.88 -14.51
C GLU A 213 -9.30 1.57 -13.88
N MET A 214 -9.39 0.60 -12.96
CA MET A 214 -10.65 0.19 -12.29
C MET A 214 -11.76 -0.25 -13.26
N ASN A 215 -11.41 -0.79 -14.42
CA ASN A 215 -12.34 -1.32 -15.42
C ASN A 215 -12.64 -2.81 -15.24
N ILE A 216 -11.74 -3.56 -14.59
CA ILE A 216 -11.94 -4.99 -14.31
C ILE A 216 -12.60 -5.18 -12.95
N ASN A 217 -13.75 -5.88 -12.95
CA ASN A 217 -14.29 -6.44 -11.71
C ASN A 217 -13.49 -7.70 -11.34
N LEU A 218 -12.66 -7.60 -10.30
CA LEU A 218 -11.80 -8.69 -9.87
C LEU A 218 -12.54 -9.82 -9.17
N ARG A 219 -13.84 -9.68 -8.89
CA ARG A 219 -14.68 -10.73 -8.32
C ARG A 219 -14.72 -11.98 -9.20
N ALA A 220 -14.63 -11.84 -10.53
CA ALA A 220 -14.58 -12.97 -11.44
C ALA A 220 -13.32 -13.85 -11.26
N TYR A 221 -12.26 -13.29 -10.66
CA TYR A 221 -10.99 -13.96 -10.40
C TYR A 221 -10.81 -14.30 -8.90
N HIS A 222 -11.85 -14.05 -8.10
CA HIS A 222 -11.83 -14.28 -6.67
C HIS A 222 -12.03 -15.76 -6.36
N ASN A 223 -11.00 -16.40 -5.81
CA ASN A 223 -11.17 -17.64 -5.06
C ASN A 223 -11.31 -17.30 -3.57
N GLU A 224 -12.50 -17.52 -3.00
CA GLU A 224 -12.78 -17.28 -1.58
C GLU A 224 -11.82 -18.02 -0.66
N ASN A 225 -11.24 -19.13 -1.07
CA ASN A 225 -10.29 -19.87 -0.24
C ASN A 225 -8.90 -19.20 -0.19
N ASP A 226 -8.53 -18.44 -1.22
CA ASP A 226 -7.17 -17.92 -1.39
C ASP A 226 -7.06 -16.41 -1.19
N CYS A 227 -8.14 -15.67 -1.43
CA CYS A 227 -8.11 -14.21 -1.47
C CYS A 227 -9.28 -13.58 -0.68
N ILE A 228 -9.03 -12.39 -0.15
CA ILE A 228 -10.02 -11.47 0.37
C ILE A 228 -10.33 -10.49 -0.74
N TYR A 229 -11.60 -10.34 -1.06
CA TYR A 229 -12.10 -9.38 -2.05
C TYR A 229 -12.60 -8.13 -1.33
N TYR A 230 -12.15 -6.98 -1.80
CA TYR A 230 -12.56 -5.67 -1.34
C TYR A 230 -13.17 -4.89 -2.50
N GLU A 231 -14.35 -4.33 -2.29
CA GLU A 231 -15.10 -3.52 -3.25
C GLU A 231 -15.43 -2.18 -2.60
N PHE A 232 -15.42 -1.13 -3.42
CA PHE A 232 -15.77 0.22 -3.00
C PHE A 232 -16.59 0.92 -4.08
N ASN A 233 -17.43 1.86 -3.64
CA ASN A 233 -18.22 2.77 -4.46
C ASN A 233 -18.00 4.21 -4.00
#